data_AF-A0AA38PGR0-F1
#
_entry.id   AF-A0AA38PGR0-F1
#
_cell.length_a   1.000
_cell.length_b   1.000
_cell.length_c   1.000
_cell.angle_alpha   90.00
_cell.angle_beta   90.00
_cell.angle_gamma   90.00
#
_symmetry.space_group_name_H-M   'P 1'
#
loop_
_entity.id
_entity.type
_entity.pdbx_description
1 polymer ?
#
loop_
_entity_poly.entity_id
_entity_poly.type
_entity_poly.pdbx_seq_one_letter_code
_entity_poly.pdbx_strand_id
1 'polypeptide(L)'
;MQTIPGLERDHELLREVAEGGTSLEWMEMKKIKYYTNAFIFHEKKILLGFKKRGVGLHKYNGFGGKIEPGETALQAAGRELEEEAGIKSSLKHIGVLLLFNEVEETAAHIDVYRGDGFEGTVTESDEMRPKWFSLESESGSSDTDTVPPISFDQQWETDPHWFPLLLRTNSFEGELIIDWTGGNCSRVNGGLVRWKGQKVLADQATLGF
;
A
#
# COMPACT_ATOMS: atom_id res chain seq x y z
N MET A 1 -17.72 12.53 -19.89
CA MET A 1 -17.02 12.48 -18.59
C MET A 1 -15.57 12.10 -18.89
N GLN A 2 -14.66 13.07 -18.78
CA GLN A 2 -13.28 12.93 -19.26
C GLN A 2 -12.49 12.08 -18.24
N THR A 3 -11.78 11.07 -18.72
CA THR A 3 -10.93 10.20 -17.91
C THR A 3 -9.62 10.91 -17.57
N ILE A 4 -8.91 10.40 -16.54
CA ILE A 4 -7.51 10.74 -16.31
C ILE A 4 -6.73 10.39 -17.59
N PRO A 5 -5.84 11.26 -18.10
CA PRO A 5 -5.05 10.97 -19.29
C PRO A 5 -4.29 9.64 -19.16
N GLY A 6 -4.58 8.68 -20.06
CA GLY A 6 -3.90 7.38 -20.10
C GLY A 6 -4.76 6.16 -19.73
N LEU A 7 -6.03 6.33 -19.36
CA LEU A 7 -6.94 5.21 -19.09
C LEU A 7 -8.23 5.30 -19.93
N GLU A 8 -8.46 4.29 -20.78
CA GLU A 8 -9.75 4.08 -21.45
C GLU A 8 -10.69 3.31 -20.50
N ARG A 9 -11.94 3.79 -20.38
CA ARG A 9 -12.99 3.13 -19.57
C ARG A 9 -13.46 1.86 -20.26
N ASP A 10 -12.87 0.73 -19.90
CA ASP A 10 -13.47 -0.57 -20.21
C ASP A 10 -14.16 -1.13 -18.95
N HIS A 11 -15.46 -0.87 -18.85
CA HIS A 11 -16.32 -1.22 -17.70
C HIS A 11 -16.56 -2.74 -17.57
N GLU A 12 -16.19 -3.55 -18.55
CA GLU A 12 -16.37 -5.01 -18.47
C GLU A 12 -15.25 -5.73 -17.67
N LEU A 13 -14.15 -5.04 -17.35
CA LEU A 13 -12.96 -5.64 -16.73
C LEU A 13 -12.73 -5.26 -15.26
N LEU A 14 -13.53 -4.33 -14.73
CA LEU A 14 -13.41 -3.85 -13.35
C LEU A 14 -14.63 -4.29 -12.55
N ARG A 15 -14.39 -5.00 -11.44
CA ARG A 15 -15.44 -5.36 -10.48
C ARG A 15 -15.34 -4.43 -9.27
N GLU A 16 -16.46 -3.83 -8.88
CA GLU A 16 -16.58 -3.05 -7.66
C GLU A 16 -16.88 -3.99 -6.48
N VAL A 17 -16.15 -3.88 -5.35
CA VAL A 17 -16.38 -4.72 -4.13
C VAL A 17 -16.56 -3.95 -2.84
N ALA A 18 -16.32 -2.65 -2.88
CA ALA A 18 -16.67 -1.74 -1.80
C ALA A 18 -17.09 -0.42 -2.46
N GLU A 19 -18.28 0.04 -2.12
CA GLU A 19 -18.81 1.34 -2.51
C GLU A 19 -18.97 2.18 -1.24
N GLY A 20 -18.36 3.36 -1.22
CA GLY A 20 -18.45 4.32 -0.13
C GLY A 20 -17.97 5.68 -0.60
N GLY A 21 -18.88 6.63 -0.77
CA GLY A 21 -18.57 7.95 -1.31
C GLY A 21 -19.85 8.69 -1.70
N THR A 22 -19.84 10.01 -1.59
CA THR A 22 -21.02 10.86 -1.81
C THR A 22 -21.29 11.05 -3.30
N SER A 23 -22.48 11.53 -3.67
CA SER A 23 -22.84 11.91 -5.06
C SER A 23 -22.18 13.20 -5.55
N LEU A 24 -21.14 13.70 -4.87
CA LEU A 24 -20.48 14.96 -5.20
C LEU A 24 -19.57 14.83 -6.42
N GLU A 25 -19.52 15.91 -7.22
CA GLU A 25 -18.59 16.02 -8.34
C GLU A 25 -17.14 15.98 -7.86
N TRP A 26 -16.25 15.52 -8.75
CA TRP A 26 -14.81 15.41 -8.52
C TRP A 26 -14.21 16.72 -8.01
N MET A 27 -13.45 16.66 -6.90
CA MET A 27 -12.76 17.83 -6.37
C MET A 27 -11.63 18.28 -7.30
N GLU A 28 -11.64 19.56 -7.67
CA GLU A 28 -10.59 20.19 -8.47
C GLU A 28 -9.30 20.34 -7.63
N MET A 29 -8.27 19.56 -7.96
CA MET A 29 -7.09 19.40 -7.11
C MET A 29 -5.97 20.38 -7.45
N LYS A 30 -5.58 21.23 -6.49
CA LYS A 30 -4.52 22.24 -6.69
C LYS A 30 -3.11 21.78 -6.28
N LYS A 31 -2.97 20.73 -5.45
CA LYS A 31 -1.66 20.26 -4.93
C LYS A 31 -1.61 18.74 -4.74
N ILE A 32 -0.91 18.05 -5.63
CA ILE A 32 -0.62 16.61 -5.53
C ILE A 32 0.84 16.42 -5.13
N LYS A 33 1.10 15.55 -4.16
CA LYS A 33 2.44 15.08 -3.80
C LYS A 33 2.58 13.62 -4.21
N TYR A 34 3.72 13.27 -4.79
CA TYR A 34 3.98 11.93 -5.32
C TYR A 34 4.91 11.16 -4.40
N TYR A 35 4.54 9.91 -4.13
CA TYR A 35 5.20 9.00 -3.22
C TYR A 35 5.24 7.59 -3.79
N THR A 36 6.06 6.75 -3.18
CA THR A 36 6.13 5.32 -3.47
C THR A 36 5.98 4.52 -2.18
N ASN A 37 5.59 3.26 -2.31
CA ASN A 37 5.60 2.32 -1.19
C ASN A 37 5.85 0.90 -1.70
N ALA A 38 6.94 0.27 -1.26
CA ALA A 38 7.37 -1.05 -1.67
C ALA A 38 7.15 -2.09 -0.56
N PHE A 39 6.52 -3.20 -0.92
CA PHE A 39 6.25 -4.34 -0.04
C PHE A 39 7.05 -5.56 -0.48
N ILE A 40 7.90 -6.06 0.41
CA ILE A 40 8.83 -7.16 0.10
C ILE A 40 8.30 -8.47 0.67
N PHE A 41 8.12 -9.44 -0.21
CA PHE A 41 7.67 -10.78 0.10
C PHE A 41 8.85 -11.74 -0.02
N HIS A 42 8.94 -12.66 0.92
CA HIS A 42 9.89 -13.76 0.85
C HIS A 42 9.23 -15.00 1.46
N GLU A 43 9.12 -16.05 0.66
CA GLU A 43 8.36 -17.25 1.01
C GLU A 43 6.92 -16.91 1.44
N LYS A 44 6.53 -17.24 2.68
CA LYS A 44 5.21 -16.93 3.26
C LYS A 44 5.27 -15.78 4.25
N LYS A 45 6.23 -14.88 4.09
CA LYS A 45 6.45 -13.73 4.96
C LYS A 45 6.45 -12.43 4.15
N ILE A 46 6.07 -11.33 4.82
CA ILE A 46 6.20 -9.97 4.31
C ILE A 46 7.10 -9.16 5.26
N LEU A 47 7.99 -8.34 4.70
CA LEU A 47 8.82 -7.41 5.47
C LEU A 47 8.10 -6.06 5.55
N LEU A 48 7.90 -5.57 6.76
CA LEU A 48 7.38 -4.23 7.03
C LEU A 48 8.35 -3.48 7.95
N GLY A 49 8.42 -2.16 7.83
CA GLY A 49 9.21 -1.33 8.74
C GLY A 49 8.34 -0.64 9.78
N PHE A 50 8.77 -0.71 11.04
CA PHE A 50 8.21 0.13 12.11
C PHE A 50 8.82 1.53 12.01
N LYS A 51 7.99 2.53 11.72
CA LYS A 51 8.42 3.92 11.53
C LYS A 51 8.85 4.56 12.85
N LYS A 52 10.10 5.03 12.93
CA LYS A 52 10.73 5.65 14.12
C LYS A 52 10.74 7.18 14.09
N ARG A 53 10.57 7.80 12.92
CA ARG A 53 10.47 9.25 12.73
C ARG A 53 9.59 9.60 11.53
N GLY A 54 9.17 10.86 11.47
CA GLY A 54 8.40 11.39 10.33
C GLY A 54 6.92 11.02 10.37
N VAL A 55 6.30 11.05 9.19
CA VAL A 55 4.87 10.76 8.98
C VAL A 55 4.58 9.28 9.23
N GLY A 56 3.50 8.97 9.95
CA GLY A 56 3.17 7.57 10.31
C GLY A 56 4.02 6.99 11.43
N LEU A 57 4.54 7.85 12.31
CA LEU A 57 5.32 7.44 13.47
C LEU A 57 4.62 6.34 14.28
N HIS A 58 5.37 5.30 14.64
CA HIS A 58 4.91 4.12 15.37
C HIS A 58 3.92 3.21 14.62
N LYS A 59 3.79 3.35 13.29
CA LYS A 59 3.04 2.42 12.44
C LYS A 59 3.99 1.53 11.64
N TYR A 60 3.52 0.32 11.34
CA TYR A 60 4.13 -0.56 10.35
C TYR A 60 3.67 -0.19 8.95
N ASN A 61 4.61 -0.12 8.02
CA ASN A 61 4.32 0.13 6.60
C ASN A 61 5.33 -0.62 5.70
N GLY A 62 5.11 -0.57 4.40
CA GLY A 62 6.17 -0.84 3.43
C GLY A 62 7.25 0.25 3.44
N PHE A 63 8.20 0.13 2.53
CA PHE A 63 9.36 1.02 2.43
C PHE A 63 9.17 2.00 1.29
N GLY A 64 9.29 3.29 1.56
CA GLY A 64 8.95 4.28 0.56
C GLY A 64 8.87 5.71 1.07
N GLY A 65 8.89 6.61 0.10
CA GLY A 65 9.02 8.03 0.37
C GLY A 65 8.64 8.86 -0.84
N LYS A 66 9.09 10.12 -0.83
CA LYS A 66 8.72 11.11 -1.86
C LYS A 66 9.51 10.85 -3.13
N ILE A 67 8.87 11.03 -4.28
CA ILE A 67 9.58 11.06 -5.58
C ILE A 67 10.32 12.40 -5.70
N GLU A 68 11.64 12.33 -5.86
CA GLU A 68 12.52 13.48 -6.04
C GLU A 68 12.54 14.00 -7.50
N PRO A 69 12.98 15.24 -7.74
CA PRO A 69 13.13 15.74 -9.10
C PRO A 69 14.15 14.94 -9.90
N GLY A 70 13.73 14.39 -11.04
CA GLY A 70 14.60 13.70 -11.98
C GLY A 70 14.65 12.17 -11.82
N GLU A 71 13.94 11.60 -10.85
CA GLU A 71 13.76 10.16 -10.73
C GLU A 71 12.35 9.71 -11.16
N THR A 72 12.25 8.47 -11.63
CA THR A 72 10.98 7.76 -11.85
C THR A 72 10.47 7.19 -10.52
N ALA A 73 9.16 6.87 -10.44
CA ALA A 73 8.60 6.20 -9.28
C ALA A 73 9.33 4.87 -8.95
N LEU A 74 9.72 4.09 -9.96
CA LEU A 74 10.46 2.85 -9.73
C LEU A 74 11.86 3.11 -9.13
N GLN A 75 12.55 4.16 -9.59
CA GLN A 75 13.84 4.57 -9.04
C GLN A 75 13.71 5.05 -7.60
N ALA A 76 12.69 5.87 -7.31
CA ALA A 76 12.39 6.33 -5.96
C ALA A 76 12.11 5.15 -5.02
N ALA A 77 11.25 4.20 -5.43
CA ALA A 77 10.94 3.01 -4.64
C ALA A 77 12.18 2.15 -4.35
N GLY A 78 13.08 2.00 -5.33
CA GLY A 78 14.35 1.27 -5.14
C GLY A 78 15.31 1.98 -4.18
N ARG A 79 15.44 3.31 -4.31
CA ARG A 79 16.26 4.16 -3.43
C ARG A 79 15.78 4.09 -1.98
N GLU A 80 14.49 4.34 -1.75
CA GLU A 80 13.89 4.32 -0.41
C GLU A 80 14.01 2.94 0.25
N LEU A 81 13.84 1.85 -0.52
CA LEU A 81 14.03 0.50 0.00
C LEU A 81 15.47 0.23 0.47
N GLU A 82 16.47 0.71 -0.28
CA GLU A 82 17.87 0.59 0.10
C GLU A 82 18.19 1.46 1.33
N GLU A 83 17.68 2.69 1.38
CA GLU A 83 17.89 3.63 2.51
C GLU A 83 17.21 3.17 3.81
N GLU A 84 15.96 2.69 3.73
CA GLU A 84 15.15 2.37 4.90
C GLU A 84 15.40 0.95 5.45
N ALA A 85 15.82 0.00 4.58
CA ALA A 85 15.95 -1.42 4.94
C ALA A 85 17.27 -2.09 4.55
N GLY A 86 18.16 -1.42 3.81
CA GLY A 86 19.48 -1.95 3.42
C GLY A 86 19.42 -3.07 2.37
N ILE A 87 18.32 -3.18 1.62
CA ILE A 87 18.09 -4.28 0.66
C ILE A 87 17.66 -3.77 -0.71
N LYS A 88 17.79 -4.64 -1.72
CA LYS A 88 17.35 -4.41 -3.11
C LYS A 88 16.38 -5.50 -3.54
N SER A 89 15.43 -5.15 -4.40
CA SER A 89 14.48 -6.11 -4.97
C SER A 89 14.15 -5.73 -6.41
N SER A 90 13.80 -6.73 -7.22
CA SER A 90 13.06 -6.47 -8.46
C SER A 90 11.64 -6.05 -8.08
N LEU A 91 11.25 -4.82 -8.42
CA LEU A 91 9.97 -4.25 -8.01
C LEU A 91 8.97 -4.26 -9.18
N LYS A 92 7.80 -4.82 -8.94
CA LYS A 92 6.66 -4.79 -9.86
C LYS A 92 5.64 -3.78 -9.36
N HIS A 93 5.22 -2.85 -10.22
CA HIS A 93 4.10 -1.96 -9.92
C HIS A 93 2.80 -2.77 -9.85
N ILE A 94 2.07 -2.62 -8.75
CA ILE A 94 0.83 -3.37 -8.51
C ILE A 94 -0.35 -2.47 -8.16
N GLY A 95 -0.15 -1.19 -7.95
CA GLY A 95 -1.29 -0.33 -7.74
C GLY A 95 -0.97 1.12 -7.48
N VAL A 96 -2.04 1.90 -7.41
CA VAL A 96 -1.99 3.32 -7.09
C VAL A 96 -2.97 3.58 -5.97
N LEU A 97 -2.55 4.36 -4.97
CA LEU A 97 -3.43 4.93 -3.96
C LEU A 97 -3.45 6.46 -4.10
N LEU A 98 -4.64 7.02 -4.20
CA LEU A 98 -4.90 8.45 -4.11
C LEU A 98 -5.55 8.72 -2.74
N LEU A 99 -4.78 9.28 -1.83
CA LEU A 99 -5.26 9.67 -0.51
C LEU A 99 -5.58 11.16 -0.51
N PHE A 100 -6.86 11.51 -0.41
CA PHE A 100 -7.38 12.87 -0.43
C PHE A 100 -7.53 13.39 1.00
N ASN A 101 -6.83 14.47 1.33
CA ASN A 101 -7.03 15.20 2.57
C ASN A 101 -7.96 16.40 2.31
N GLU A 102 -9.23 16.27 2.71
CA GLU A 102 -10.23 17.35 2.56
C GLU A 102 -9.91 18.57 3.41
N VAL A 103 -9.25 18.38 4.55
CA VAL A 103 -8.95 19.48 5.49
C VAL A 103 -7.89 20.41 4.92
N GLU A 104 -6.86 19.86 4.27
CA GLU A 104 -5.75 20.66 3.71
C GLU A 104 -5.86 20.90 2.20
N GLU A 105 -6.91 20.39 1.56
CA GLU A 105 -7.10 20.41 0.09
C GLU A 105 -5.87 19.87 -0.67
N THR A 106 -5.29 18.78 -0.18
CA THR A 106 -4.12 18.13 -0.80
C THR A 106 -4.38 16.65 -1.05
N ALA A 107 -3.59 16.06 -1.95
CA ALA A 107 -3.58 14.61 -2.14
C ALA A 107 -2.18 14.03 -2.19
N ALA A 108 -2.05 12.80 -1.68
CA ALA A 108 -0.90 11.94 -1.89
C ALA A 108 -1.23 10.93 -2.98
N HIS A 109 -0.44 10.95 -4.05
CA HIS A 109 -0.40 9.89 -5.06
C HIS A 109 0.71 8.92 -4.68
N ILE A 110 0.34 7.66 -4.41
CA ILE A 110 1.27 6.64 -3.94
C ILE A 110 1.31 5.50 -4.96
N ASP A 111 2.45 5.34 -5.62
CA ASP A 111 2.72 4.16 -6.44
C ASP A 111 3.12 2.98 -5.54
N VAL A 112 2.36 1.90 -5.60
CA VAL A 112 2.56 0.70 -4.79
C VAL A 112 3.31 -0.36 -5.57
N TYR A 113 4.41 -0.83 -5.00
CA TYR A 113 5.28 -1.84 -5.57
C TYR A 113 5.32 -3.12 -4.73
N ARG A 114 5.47 -4.25 -5.40
CA ARG A 114 5.73 -5.56 -4.81
C ARG A 114 7.10 -6.06 -5.23
N GLY A 115 7.86 -6.58 -4.27
CA GLY A 115 9.06 -7.38 -4.51
C GLY A 115 8.85 -8.83 -4.07
N ASP A 116 9.23 -9.79 -4.92
CA ASP A 116 9.21 -11.22 -4.60
C ASP A 116 10.66 -11.73 -4.52
N GLY A 117 11.24 -11.68 -3.32
CA GLY A 117 12.66 -11.89 -3.08
C GLY A 117 13.47 -10.59 -2.98
N PHE A 118 14.65 -10.66 -2.38
CA PHE A 118 15.53 -9.49 -2.18
C PHE A 118 17.00 -9.91 -2.10
N GLU A 119 17.88 -8.92 -2.28
CA GLU A 119 19.33 -9.02 -2.09
C GLU A 119 19.77 -8.06 -0.98
N GLY A 120 20.87 -8.40 -0.29
CA GLY A 120 21.42 -7.60 0.82
C GLY A 120 21.07 -8.15 2.20
N THR A 121 21.31 -7.35 3.22
CA THR A 121 21.03 -7.70 4.62
C THR A 121 20.03 -6.72 5.19
N VAL A 122 18.87 -7.22 5.62
CA VAL A 122 17.84 -6.42 6.26
C VAL A 122 18.44 -5.72 7.49
N THR A 123 18.48 -4.39 7.45
CA THR A 123 19.17 -3.56 8.44
C THR A 123 18.24 -2.46 8.94
N GLU A 124 18.25 -2.21 10.25
CA GLU A 124 17.55 -1.07 10.84
C GLU A 124 18.25 0.25 10.45
N SER A 125 17.48 1.20 9.94
CA SER A 125 17.93 2.56 9.60
C SER A 125 17.50 3.55 10.69
N ASP A 126 17.89 4.82 10.59
CA ASP A 126 17.39 5.86 11.50
C ASP A 126 15.87 6.07 11.38
N GLU A 127 15.27 5.72 10.23
CA GLU A 127 13.84 5.92 9.95
C GLU A 127 12.99 4.70 10.25
N MET A 128 13.46 3.52 9.89
CA MET A 128 12.67 2.30 9.88
C MET A 128 13.37 1.18 10.62
N ARG A 129 12.59 0.41 11.38
CA ARG A 129 13.03 -0.86 11.97
C ARG A 129 12.30 -2.01 11.28
N PRO A 130 12.93 -2.68 10.31
CA PRO A 130 12.30 -3.78 9.56
C PRO A 130 11.96 -4.97 10.46
N LYS A 131 10.85 -5.65 10.15
CA LYS A 131 10.39 -6.85 10.82
C LYS A 131 9.59 -7.73 9.85
N TRP A 132 9.83 -9.03 9.91
CA TRP A 132 9.07 -10.02 9.16
C TRP A 132 7.74 -10.34 9.84
N PHE A 133 6.70 -10.52 9.03
CA PHE A 133 5.36 -10.94 9.45
C PHE A 133 4.90 -12.13 8.62
N SER A 134 4.21 -13.06 9.26
CA SER A 134 3.62 -14.24 8.63
C SER A 134 2.40 -13.84 7.78
N LEU A 135 2.28 -14.44 6.60
CA LEU A 135 1.08 -14.41 5.78
C LEU A 135 0.08 -15.52 6.14
N GLU A 136 0.52 -16.50 6.94
CA GLU A 136 -0.34 -17.60 7.39
C GLU A 136 -1.06 -17.21 8.68
N SER A 137 -2.37 -17.47 8.72
CA SER A 137 -3.28 -17.12 9.81
C SER A 137 -3.14 -18.01 11.05
N GLU A 138 -2.47 -19.17 10.95
CA GLU A 138 -2.32 -20.12 12.05
C GLU A 138 -0.85 -20.49 12.28
N SER A 139 -0.40 -20.33 13.52
CA SER A 139 0.88 -20.81 14.04
C SER A 139 0.88 -22.34 14.11
N GLY A 140 1.05 -23.00 12.96
CA GLY A 140 1.09 -24.46 12.85
C GLY A 140 2.49 -25.07 12.67
N SER A 141 3.56 -24.26 12.52
CA SER A 141 4.91 -24.80 12.34
C SER A 141 5.75 -24.70 13.61
N SER A 142 6.23 -25.86 14.06
CA SER A 142 7.15 -26.07 15.18
C SER A 142 8.62 -25.72 14.81
N ASP A 143 8.82 -24.77 13.89
CA ASP A 143 10.15 -24.30 13.53
C ASP A 143 10.50 -23.03 14.31
N THR A 144 11.75 -22.95 14.75
CA THR A 144 12.35 -21.94 15.63
C THR A 144 12.38 -20.50 15.06
N ASP A 145 11.64 -20.23 13.98
CA ASP A 145 11.63 -18.99 13.22
C ASP A 145 10.20 -18.44 13.04
N THR A 146 9.36 -18.64 14.07
CA THR A 146 7.97 -18.22 14.11
C THR A 146 7.88 -16.69 14.19
N VAL A 147 7.44 -16.05 13.10
CA VAL A 147 7.19 -14.60 13.03
C VAL A 147 5.69 -14.32 13.27
N PRO A 148 5.31 -13.17 13.87
CA PRO A 148 3.91 -12.88 14.17
C PRO A 148 3.08 -12.67 12.89
N PRO A 149 1.76 -12.89 12.93
CA PRO A 149 0.87 -12.49 11.82
C PRO A 149 0.81 -10.96 11.71
N ILE A 150 0.37 -10.48 10.55
CA ILE A 150 0.07 -9.06 10.35
C ILE A 150 -1.10 -8.66 11.24
N SER A 151 -0.97 -7.55 11.96
CA SER A 151 -2.07 -6.90 12.67
C SER A 151 -2.25 -5.48 12.13
N PHE A 152 -3.49 -5.16 11.75
CA PHE A 152 -3.86 -3.83 11.27
C PHE A 152 -3.95 -2.78 12.39
N ASP A 153 -3.94 -3.19 13.67
CA ASP A 153 -4.02 -2.27 14.82
C ASP A 153 -2.83 -1.32 14.90
N GLN A 154 -1.70 -1.69 14.28
CA GLN A 154 -0.47 -0.90 14.23
C GLN A 154 -0.13 -0.44 12.81
N GLN A 155 -1.12 -0.42 11.91
CA GLN A 155 -0.97 0.04 10.53
C GLN A 155 -1.73 1.34 10.29
N TRP A 156 -1.75 1.83 9.05
CA TRP A 156 -2.61 2.96 8.71
C TRP A 156 -4.08 2.54 8.68
N GLU A 157 -4.95 3.47 9.01
CA GLU A 157 -6.41 3.33 9.01
C GLU A 157 -6.94 3.00 7.61
N THR A 158 -6.17 3.33 6.58
CA THR A 158 -6.43 3.01 5.17
C THR A 158 -6.10 1.58 4.79
N ASP A 159 -5.16 0.94 5.49
CA ASP A 159 -4.55 -0.34 5.06
C ASP A 159 -5.57 -1.48 4.98
N PRO A 160 -6.53 -1.63 5.91
CA PRO A 160 -7.58 -2.64 5.79
C PRO A 160 -8.38 -2.61 4.48
N HIS A 161 -8.44 -1.46 3.79
CA HIS A 161 -9.23 -1.28 2.56
C HIS A 161 -8.53 -1.78 1.29
N TRP A 162 -7.20 -1.79 1.24
CA TRP A 162 -6.44 -2.08 0.01
C TRP A 162 -5.36 -3.15 0.20
N PHE A 163 -4.82 -3.30 1.42
CA PHE A 163 -3.76 -4.26 1.72
C PHE A 163 -4.14 -5.72 1.43
N PRO A 164 -5.40 -6.17 1.63
CA PRO A 164 -5.82 -7.51 1.19
C PRO A 164 -5.66 -7.75 -0.32
N LEU A 165 -5.72 -6.72 -1.16
CA LEU A 165 -5.50 -6.82 -2.61
C LEU A 165 -4.01 -7.00 -2.94
N LEU A 166 -3.14 -6.27 -2.22
CA LEU A 166 -1.68 -6.47 -2.25
C LEU A 166 -1.31 -7.92 -1.92
N LEU A 167 -1.92 -8.49 -0.87
CA LEU A 167 -1.65 -9.88 -0.45
C LEU A 167 -2.09 -10.91 -1.50
N ARG A 168 -3.15 -10.62 -2.25
CA ARG A 168 -3.67 -11.48 -3.33
C ARG A 168 -2.96 -11.29 -4.67
N THR A 169 -1.95 -10.43 -4.75
CA THR A 169 -1.22 -10.07 -5.99
C THR A 169 -2.08 -9.44 -7.08
N ASN A 170 -3.24 -8.88 -6.71
CA ASN A 170 -4.13 -8.23 -7.66
C ASN A 170 -3.64 -6.80 -7.92
N SER A 171 -3.64 -6.38 -9.18
CA SER A 171 -3.40 -4.96 -9.49
C SER A 171 -4.60 -4.12 -9.09
N PHE A 172 -4.39 -3.04 -8.34
CA PHE A 172 -5.48 -2.23 -7.79
C PHE A 172 -5.29 -0.72 -7.96
N GLU A 173 -6.39 0.01 -7.85
CA GLU A 173 -6.46 1.46 -7.80
C GLU A 173 -7.37 1.82 -6.62
N GLY A 174 -6.86 2.58 -5.66
CA GLY A 174 -7.63 3.03 -4.50
C GLY A 174 -7.72 4.54 -4.46
N GLU A 175 -8.91 5.06 -4.21
CA GLU A 175 -9.17 6.45 -3.88
C GLU A 175 -9.77 6.48 -2.49
N LEU A 176 -9.14 7.16 -1.55
CA LEU A 176 -9.57 7.21 -0.16
C LEU A 176 -9.59 8.66 0.29
N ILE A 177 -10.73 9.08 0.84
CA ILE A 177 -10.91 10.37 1.48
C ILE A 177 -10.55 10.20 2.95
N ILE A 178 -9.60 10.98 3.42
CA ILE A 178 -9.05 10.87 4.76
C ILE A 178 -9.06 12.22 5.48
N ASP A 179 -9.33 12.18 6.78
CA ASP A 179 -9.01 13.29 7.67
C ASP A 179 -7.56 13.14 8.09
N TRP A 180 -6.70 14.00 7.57
CA TRP A 180 -5.29 14.00 7.92
C TRP A 180 -4.88 15.31 8.55
N THR A 181 -4.42 15.24 9.80
CA THR A 181 -3.94 16.40 10.55
C THR A 181 -2.68 16.03 11.33
N GLY A 182 -1.70 16.93 11.36
CA GLY A 182 -0.48 16.74 12.17
C GLY A 182 0.38 15.51 11.81
N GLY A 183 0.30 15.01 10.58
CA GLY A 183 1.11 13.87 10.11
C GLY A 183 0.51 12.48 10.37
N ASN A 184 -0.76 12.42 10.81
CA ASN A 184 -1.51 11.17 10.99
C ASN A 184 -2.88 11.24 10.31
N CYS A 185 -3.34 10.09 9.81
CA CYS A 185 -4.73 9.88 9.46
C CYS A 185 -5.53 9.65 10.75
N SER A 186 -6.55 10.46 11.00
CA SER A 186 -7.46 10.27 12.13
C SER A 186 -8.70 9.47 11.74
N ARG A 187 -9.06 9.47 10.45
CA ARG A 187 -10.29 8.84 9.95
C ARG A 187 -10.26 8.66 8.44
N VAL A 188 -10.89 7.59 7.95
CA VAL A 188 -11.29 7.42 6.55
C VAL A 188 -12.77 7.83 6.42
N ASN A 189 -13.04 8.85 5.60
CA ASN A 189 -14.39 9.43 5.42
C ASN A 189 -15.16 8.80 4.25
N GLY A 190 -14.47 8.09 3.37
CA GLY A 190 -15.03 7.41 2.21
C GLY A 190 -13.90 6.92 1.31
N GLY A 191 -14.22 6.07 0.35
CA GLY A 191 -13.25 5.62 -0.63
C GLY A 191 -13.77 4.52 -1.54
N LEU A 192 -13.18 4.46 -2.72
CA LEU A 192 -13.44 3.47 -3.74
C LEU A 192 -12.12 2.76 -4.07
N VAL A 193 -12.09 1.44 -3.90
CA VAL A 193 -10.95 0.62 -4.31
C VAL A 193 -11.40 -0.34 -5.41
N ARG A 194 -10.79 -0.20 -6.59
CA ARG A 194 -11.01 -1.03 -7.77
C ARG A 194 -9.80 -1.94 -7.99
N TRP A 195 -10.00 -3.10 -8.59
CA TRP A 195 -8.88 -3.94 -9.01
C TRP A 195 -9.15 -4.61 -10.36
N LYS A 196 -8.08 -4.94 -11.08
CA LYS A 196 -8.15 -5.74 -12.32
C LYS A 196 -8.18 -7.22 -11.95
N GLY A 197 -9.28 -7.91 -12.28
CA GLY A 197 -9.38 -9.35 -12.07
C GLY A 197 -8.74 -10.15 -13.21
N GLN A 198 -7.88 -11.12 -12.89
CA GLN A 198 -7.92 -12.38 -13.64
C GLN A 198 -9.18 -13.13 -13.17
N LYS A 199 -9.90 -13.77 -14.10
CA LYS A 199 -11.03 -14.67 -13.77
C LYS A 199 -10.52 -15.80 -12.87
N VAL A 200 -10.56 -15.60 -11.55
CA VAL A 200 -10.44 -16.70 -10.60
C VAL A 200 -11.84 -17.28 -10.48
N LEU A 201 -12.05 -18.48 -11.03
CA LEU A 201 -13.22 -19.28 -10.75
C LEU A 201 -13.26 -19.47 -9.23
N ALA A 202 -14.18 -18.78 -8.56
CA ALA A 202 -14.38 -18.92 -7.13
C ALA A 202 -14.99 -20.31 -6.89
N ASP A 203 -14.24 -21.19 -6.23
CA ASP A 203 -14.89 -22.24 -5.46
C ASP A 203 -15.55 -21.55 -4.25
N GLN A 204 -16.84 -21.81 -4.09
CA GLN A 204 -17.68 -21.19 -3.05
C GLN A 204 -17.38 -21.82 -1.70
N ALA A 205 -16.28 -21.43 -1.07
CA ALA A 205 -16.08 -21.67 0.35
C ALA A 205 -15.05 -20.69 0.91
N THR A 206 -15.22 -20.30 2.17
CA THR A 206 -14.22 -19.60 3.00
C THR A 206 -13.95 -18.12 2.67
N LEU A 207 -14.95 -17.28 2.93
CA LEU A 207 -14.72 -15.98 3.59
C LEU A 207 -15.47 -15.99 4.92
N GLY A 208 -14.77 -16.43 5.98
CA GLY A 208 -15.12 -16.15 7.36
C GLY A 208 -14.09 -15.18 7.89
N PHE A 209 -14.57 -14.10 8.53
CA PHE A 209 -13.77 -13.06 9.17
C PHE A 209 -12.88 -13.60 10.29
#